data_AF-A0A6C0AHU9-F1
#
_entry.id   AF-A0A6C0AHU9-F1
#
_cell.length_a   1.000
_cell.length_b   1.000
_cell.length_c   1.000
_cell.angle_alpha   90.00
_cell.angle_beta   90.00
_cell.angle_gamma   90.00
#
_symmetry.space_group_name_H-M   'P 1'
#
loop_
_entity.id
_entity.type
_entity.pdbx_description
1 polymer ?
#
loop_
_entity_poly.entity_id
_entity_poly.type
_entity_poly.pdbx_seq_one_letter_code
_entity_poly.pdbx_strand_id
1 'polypeptide(L)'
;MPIASELYDRIKIKYGNMSSWAIYADKTDREKSGMDDISFFEDPSILHKLNPNFVLVGLNISKRIDRVFGNFHPTTSSAQDYKIRHAIKNSVFEGAYMTDIIKDFEQKNSGKLMKYLSANKDFEKDNVVKFEEELGDIGSTDPVIVAFGSDCYKILRRNLKDKYKIYKVTHYSAFTTKEKLMAEFENISKTMS
;
A
#
# COMPACT_ATOMS: atom_id res chain seq x y z
N MET A 1 7.61 -6.99 -15.86
CA MET A 1 6.71 -7.73 -16.77
C MET A 1 5.30 -7.25 -16.51
N PRO A 2 4.47 -7.01 -17.53
CA PRO A 2 3.07 -6.64 -17.35
C PRO A 2 2.32 -7.74 -16.58
N ILE A 3 1.34 -7.35 -15.76
CA ILE A 3 0.42 -8.32 -15.14
C ILE A 3 -0.50 -8.92 -16.22
N ALA A 4 -0.71 -10.23 -16.19
CA ALA A 4 -1.68 -10.89 -17.07
C ALA A 4 -3.12 -10.51 -16.67
N SER A 5 -4.02 -10.33 -17.65
CA SER A 5 -5.41 -9.92 -17.39
C SER A 5 -6.13 -10.85 -16.41
N GLU A 6 -5.98 -12.17 -16.56
CA GLU A 6 -6.61 -13.13 -15.66
C GLU A 6 -6.11 -13.00 -14.21
N LEU A 7 -4.82 -12.69 -14.04
CA LEU A 7 -4.24 -12.44 -12.72
C LEU A 7 -4.83 -11.16 -12.12
N TYR A 8 -4.91 -10.09 -12.92
CA TYR A 8 -5.53 -8.83 -12.49
C TYR A 8 -6.99 -9.02 -12.05
N ASP A 9 -7.79 -9.76 -12.82
CA ASP A 9 -9.20 -10.02 -12.49
C ASP A 9 -9.35 -10.81 -11.19
N ARG A 10 -8.48 -11.80 -10.96
CA ARG A 10 -8.44 -12.54 -9.68
C ARG A 10 -8.11 -11.62 -8.51
N ILE A 11 -7.10 -10.76 -8.65
CA ILE A 11 -6.72 -9.78 -7.62
C ILE A 11 -7.89 -8.81 -7.37
N LYS A 12 -8.53 -8.31 -8.43
CA LYS A 12 -9.66 -7.39 -8.38
C LYS A 12 -10.82 -7.98 -7.58
N ILE A 13 -11.17 -9.24 -7.83
CA ILE A 13 -12.25 -9.95 -7.14
C ILE A 13 -11.87 -10.26 -5.68
N LYS A 14 -10.66 -10.76 -5.43
CA LYS A 14 -10.28 -11.27 -4.10
C LYS A 14 -9.88 -10.16 -3.12
N TYR A 15 -9.20 -9.13 -3.60
CA TYR A 15 -8.56 -8.12 -2.74
C TYR A 15 -8.97 -6.68 -3.04
N GLY A 16 -9.67 -6.42 -4.16
CA GLY A 16 -9.96 -5.05 -4.58
C GLY A 16 -10.78 -4.23 -3.58
N ASN A 17 -11.48 -4.85 -2.63
CA ASN A 17 -12.19 -4.16 -1.54
C ASN A 17 -11.30 -3.87 -0.32
N MET A 18 -10.01 -4.18 -0.36
CA MET A 18 -9.07 -3.95 0.74
C MET A 18 -7.69 -3.46 0.29
N SER A 19 -7.36 -3.60 -1.00
CA SER A 19 -6.09 -3.20 -1.58
C SER A 19 -6.28 -2.19 -2.70
N SER A 20 -5.17 -1.74 -3.28
CA SER A 20 -5.12 -0.94 -4.50
C SER A 20 -3.73 -1.04 -5.14
N TRP A 21 -3.48 -0.17 -6.11
CA TRP A 21 -2.20 0.03 -6.75
C TRP A 21 -1.80 1.50 -6.63
N ALA A 22 -0.49 1.73 -6.63
CA ALA A 22 0.13 3.03 -6.48
C ALA A 22 0.16 3.78 -7.84
N ILE A 23 -1.02 3.92 -8.45
CA ILE A 23 -1.28 4.68 -9.67
C ILE A 23 -2.33 5.71 -9.33
N TYR A 24 -2.11 6.97 -9.72
CA TYR A 24 -3.04 8.05 -9.43
C TYR A 24 -3.28 8.89 -10.68
N ALA A 25 -4.48 9.47 -10.80
CA ALA A 25 -4.72 10.46 -11.84
C ALA A 25 -3.82 11.68 -11.65
N ASP A 26 -3.55 12.39 -12.73
CA ASP A 26 -2.76 13.60 -12.68
C ASP A 26 -3.44 14.70 -11.86
N LYS A 27 -2.62 15.46 -11.16
CA LYS A 27 -3.06 16.67 -10.47
C LYS A 27 -3.49 17.70 -11.52
N THR A 28 -4.67 18.29 -11.35
CA THR A 28 -5.06 19.50 -12.07
C THR A 28 -4.63 20.73 -11.26
N ASP A 29 -5.56 21.44 -10.62
CA ASP A 29 -5.28 22.75 -10.01
C ASP A 29 -4.82 22.63 -8.54
N ARG A 30 -5.40 21.69 -7.80
CA ARG A 30 -5.17 21.52 -6.35
C ARG A 30 -4.34 20.28 -6.08
N GLU A 31 -3.47 20.32 -5.07
CA GLU A 31 -2.60 19.18 -4.68
C GLU A 31 -3.33 17.85 -4.49
N LYS A 32 -4.61 17.89 -4.12
CA LYS A 32 -5.45 16.71 -3.86
C LYS A 32 -6.48 16.42 -4.96
N SER A 33 -6.48 17.19 -6.05
CA SER A 33 -7.34 16.93 -7.20
C SER A 33 -7.01 15.58 -7.84
N GLY A 34 -8.03 14.86 -8.31
CA GLY A 34 -7.89 13.56 -9.00
C GLY A 34 -7.53 12.38 -8.08
N MET A 35 -7.42 12.58 -6.76
CA MET A 35 -7.10 11.47 -5.84
C MET A 35 -8.23 10.44 -5.71
N ASP A 36 -9.43 10.82 -6.10
CA ASP A 36 -10.62 10.00 -6.09
C ASP A 36 -10.94 9.40 -7.46
N ASP A 37 -10.31 9.88 -8.53
CA ASP A 37 -10.43 9.30 -9.86
C ASP A 37 -9.60 8.02 -9.91
N ILE A 38 -10.32 6.91 -10.12
CA ILE A 38 -9.77 5.56 -10.22
C ILE A 38 -10.29 4.86 -11.49
N SER A 39 -10.86 5.63 -12.42
CA SER A 39 -11.46 5.11 -13.66
C SER A 39 -10.45 4.38 -14.54
N PHE A 40 -9.16 4.73 -14.43
CA PHE A 40 -8.06 4.06 -15.12
C PHE A 40 -7.87 2.58 -14.75
N PHE A 41 -8.45 2.10 -13.64
CA PHE A 41 -8.44 0.66 -13.33
C PHE A 41 -9.36 -0.18 -14.23
N GLU A 42 -10.24 0.46 -15.00
CA GLU A 42 -11.07 -0.20 -16.01
C GLU A 42 -10.43 -0.19 -17.41
N ASP A 43 -9.33 0.54 -17.61
CA ASP A 43 -8.57 0.55 -18.86
C ASP A 43 -7.57 -0.61 -18.90
N PRO A 44 -7.66 -1.55 -19.85
CA PRO A 44 -6.70 -2.65 -19.99
C PRO A 44 -5.23 -2.21 -20.12
N SER A 45 -4.97 -0.98 -20.57
CA SER A 45 -3.61 -0.43 -20.65
C SER A 45 -2.92 -0.31 -19.30
N ILE A 46 -3.68 -0.28 -18.19
CA ILE A 46 -3.17 -0.18 -16.82
C ILE A 46 -2.22 -1.34 -16.48
N LEU A 47 -2.44 -2.52 -17.06
CA LEU A 47 -1.67 -3.74 -16.77
C LEU A 47 -0.17 -3.59 -17.05
N HIS A 48 0.21 -2.67 -17.94
CA HIS A 48 1.60 -2.36 -18.25
C HIS A 48 2.28 -1.46 -17.21
N LYS A 49 1.50 -0.79 -16.37
CA LYS A 49 1.99 0.10 -15.30
C LYS A 49 2.11 -0.62 -13.96
N LEU A 50 1.38 -1.70 -13.75
CA LEU A 50 1.36 -2.41 -12.47
C LEU A 50 2.64 -3.20 -12.23
N ASN A 51 3.14 -3.14 -11.01
CA ASN A 51 4.39 -3.78 -10.60
C ASN A 51 4.26 -4.45 -9.22
N PRO A 52 3.95 -5.76 -9.16
CA PRO A 52 3.77 -6.49 -7.90
C PRO A 52 5.08 -6.77 -7.15
N ASN A 53 6.25 -6.43 -7.72
CA ASN A 53 7.54 -6.59 -7.07
C ASN A 53 7.83 -5.50 -6.03
N PHE A 54 7.02 -4.44 -6.00
CA PHE A 54 7.02 -3.45 -4.93
C PHE A 54 5.67 -3.47 -4.24
N VAL A 55 5.69 -3.50 -2.91
CA VAL A 55 4.48 -3.53 -2.09
C VAL A 55 4.53 -2.44 -1.03
N LEU A 56 3.59 -1.50 -1.07
CA LEU A 56 3.46 -0.42 -0.11
C LEU A 56 2.42 -0.82 0.95
N VAL A 57 2.84 -0.90 2.21
CA VAL A 57 2.05 -1.55 3.26
C VAL A 57 1.66 -0.55 4.35
N GLY A 58 0.36 -0.34 4.52
CA GLY A 58 -0.24 0.36 5.66
C GLY A 58 -0.44 -0.55 6.88
N LEU A 59 -0.89 0.02 7.99
CA LEU A 59 -1.13 -0.76 9.21
C LEU A 59 -2.44 -1.54 9.14
N ASN A 60 -3.55 -0.83 8.90
CA ASN A 60 -4.90 -1.38 8.86
C ASN A 60 -5.85 -0.40 8.15
N ILE A 61 -6.90 -0.96 7.55
CA ILE A 61 -7.97 -0.18 6.91
C ILE A 61 -8.69 0.68 7.96
N SER A 62 -8.79 1.98 7.66
CA SER A 62 -9.39 2.97 8.58
C SER A 62 -10.92 3.12 8.46
N LYS A 63 -11.49 2.66 7.34
CA LYS A 63 -12.91 2.69 7.01
C LYS A 63 -13.23 1.67 5.93
N ARG A 64 -14.47 1.20 5.86
CA ARG A 64 -14.96 0.37 4.75
C ARG A 64 -14.62 0.99 3.39
N ILE A 65 -14.18 0.15 2.46
CA ILE A 65 -13.84 0.53 1.09
C ILE A 65 -15.02 0.14 0.18
N ASP A 66 -15.74 1.15 -0.31
CA ASP A 66 -16.94 0.95 -1.13
C ASP A 66 -16.66 0.94 -2.65
N ARG A 67 -15.40 1.12 -3.05
CA ARG A 67 -14.97 1.11 -4.46
C ARG A 67 -13.83 0.13 -4.63
N VAL A 68 -13.91 -0.73 -5.64
CA VAL A 68 -12.83 -1.67 -5.98
C VAL A 68 -11.55 -0.88 -6.30
N PHE A 69 -10.43 -1.31 -5.72
CA PHE A 69 -9.15 -0.60 -5.68
C PHE A 69 -9.21 0.83 -5.11
N GLY A 70 -10.22 1.13 -4.30
CA GLY A 70 -10.39 2.45 -3.68
C GLY A 70 -9.55 2.69 -2.43
N ASN A 71 -8.87 1.68 -1.88
CA ASN A 71 -7.98 1.90 -0.74
C ASN A 71 -6.81 2.82 -1.16
N PHE A 72 -6.37 3.73 -0.30
CA PHE A 72 -5.39 4.78 -0.61
C PHE A 72 -5.79 5.80 -1.71
N HIS A 73 -7.04 5.76 -2.20
CA HIS A 73 -7.61 6.71 -3.18
C HIS A 73 -8.79 7.50 -2.57
N PRO A 74 -8.50 8.50 -1.71
CA PRO A 74 -9.51 9.12 -0.88
C PRO A 74 -10.46 10.02 -1.66
N THR A 75 -11.76 9.87 -1.40
CA THR A 75 -12.82 10.80 -1.85
C THR A 75 -12.87 12.10 -1.03
N THR A 76 -12.15 12.17 0.08
CA THR A 76 -12.21 13.29 1.03
C THR A 76 -10.97 14.17 0.93
N SER A 77 -11.17 15.48 0.82
CA SER A 77 -10.08 16.47 0.74
C SER A 77 -9.23 16.59 2.01
N SER A 78 -9.67 16.07 3.15
CA SER A 78 -8.87 16.04 4.39
C SER A 78 -7.76 14.99 4.38
N ALA A 79 -7.89 13.95 3.56
CA ALA A 79 -6.93 12.86 3.45
C ALA A 79 -5.57 13.33 2.90
N GLN A 80 -4.52 12.57 3.19
CA GLN A 80 -3.13 12.98 2.96
C GLN A 80 -2.40 12.06 1.97
N ASP A 81 -3.11 11.11 1.36
CA ASP A 81 -2.58 10.12 0.41
C ASP A 81 -1.97 10.77 -0.84
N TYR A 82 -2.33 12.01 -1.16
CA TYR A 82 -1.70 12.79 -2.24
C TYR A 82 -0.18 12.94 -2.07
N LYS A 83 0.34 12.82 -0.84
CA LYS A 83 1.79 12.80 -0.59
C LYS A 83 2.43 11.53 -1.13
N ILE A 84 1.72 10.39 -1.12
CA ILE A 84 2.17 9.14 -1.74
C ILE A 84 2.30 9.36 -3.24
N ARG A 85 1.24 9.87 -3.89
CA ARG A 85 1.27 10.23 -5.32
C ARG A 85 2.50 11.05 -5.68
N HIS A 86 2.77 12.10 -4.90
CA HIS A 86 3.94 12.96 -5.13
C HIS A 86 5.26 12.21 -4.95
N ALA A 87 5.36 11.34 -3.94
CA ALA A 87 6.59 10.64 -3.60
C ALA A 87 6.98 9.54 -4.59
N ILE A 88 6.02 8.91 -5.25
CA ILE A 88 6.28 7.74 -6.12
C ILE A 88 6.22 8.06 -7.62
N LYS A 89 5.65 9.20 -8.01
CA LYS A 89 5.46 9.54 -9.44
C LYS A 89 6.81 9.57 -10.15
N ASN A 90 6.88 8.93 -11.33
CA ASN A 90 8.10 8.74 -12.12
C ASN A 90 9.23 7.99 -11.39
N SER A 91 8.89 7.17 -10.39
CA SER A 91 9.84 6.32 -9.66
C SER A 91 9.55 4.84 -9.89
N VAL A 92 10.45 3.97 -9.44
CA VAL A 92 10.25 2.50 -9.49
C VAL A 92 9.05 2.01 -8.67
N PHE A 93 8.51 2.84 -7.78
CA PHE A 93 7.35 2.54 -6.94
C PHE A 93 6.02 2.93 -7.59
N GLU A 94 6.03 3.63 -8.72
CA GLU A 94 4.80 3.87 -9.49
C GLU A 94 4.25 2.53 -9.97
N GLY A 95 2.97 2.27 -9.68
CA GLY A 95 2.33 1.00 -9.97
C GLY A 95 2.59 -0.12 -8.95
N ALA A 96 3.26 0.15 -7.83
CA ALA A 96 3.41 -0.79 -6.73
C ALA A 96 2.05 -1.29 -6.21
N TYR A 97 1.97 -2.52 -5.72
CA TYR A 97 0.78 -3.01 -5.03
C TYR A 97 0.64 -2.34 -3.66
N MET A 98 -0.58 -2.01 -3.23
CA MET A 98 -0.84 -1.33 -1.96
C MET A 98 -1.85 -2.09 -1.13
N THR A 99 -1.51 -2.36 0.13
CA THR A 99 -2.40 -3.11 1.03
C THR A 99 -2.07 -2.80 2.49
N ASP A 100 -2.79 -3.40 3.43
CA ASP A 100 -2.55 -3.27 4.86
C ASP A 100 -2.13 -4.62 5.48
N ILE A 101 -1.25 -4.61 6.48
CA ILE A 101 -0.78 -5.85 7.13
C ILE A 101 -1.82 -6.47 8.07
N ILE A 102 -2.67 -5.64 8.70
CA ILE A 102 -3.79 -6.13 9.52
C ILE A 102 -5.10 -5.96 8.75
N LYS A 103 -5.75 -7.09 8.48
CA LYS A 103 -7.07 -7.22 7.86
C LYS A 103 -8.17 -7.26 8.92
N ASP A 104 -9.39 -6.94 8.51
CA ASP A 104 -10.63 -7.17 9.27
C ASP A 104 -10.66 -6.59 10.69
N PHE A 105 -9.94 -5.49 10.92
CA PHE A 105 -9.96 -4.77 12.19
C PHE A 105 -10.21 -3.28 11.96
N GLU A 106 -11.49 -2.91 11.90
CA GLU A 106 -11.94 -1.52 11.74
C GLU A 106 -11.67 -0.69 13.00
N GLN A 107 -10.40 -0.33 13.22
CA GLN A 107 -9.97 0.49 14.34
C GLN A 107 -9.10 1.65 13.86
N LYS A 108 -9.59 2.88 14.04
CA LYS A 108 -8.88 4.09 13.61
C LYS A 108 -7.67 4.43 14.49
N ASN A 109 -7.63 3.93 15.72
CA ASN A 109 -6.54 4.21 16.65
C ASN A 109 -5.48 3.10 16.63
N SER A 110 -4.31 3.40 16.06
CA SER A 110 -3.19 2.45 15.98
C SER A 110 -2.74 1.96 17.36
N GLY A 111 -2.75 2.81 18.39
CA GLY A 111 -2.38 2.42 19.76
C GLY A 111 -3.31 1.35 20.35
N LYS A 112 -4.63 1.45 20.10
CA LYS A 112 -5.60 0.42 20.50
C LYS A 112 -5.36 -0.88 19.76
N LEU A 113 -5.10 -0.82 18.45
CA LEU A 113 -4.74 -2.00 17.65
C LEU A 113 -3.44 -2.64 18.19
N MET A 114 -2.38 -1.87 18.41
CA MET A 114 -1.12 -2.41 18.94
C MET A 114 -1.28 -3.05 20.33
N LYS A 115 -2.11 -2.47 21.19
CA LYS A 115 -2.48 -3.09 22.48
C LYS A 115 -3.20 -4.42 22.27
N TYR A 116 -4.17 -4.48 21.36
CA TYR A 116 -4.87 -5.71 21.02
C TYR A 116 -3.92 -6.80 20.47
N LEU A 117 -3.05 -6.47 19.53
CA LEU A 117 -2.05 -7.38 18.97
C LEU A 117 -1.02 -7.86 20.01
N SER A 118 -0.75 -7.05 21.02
CA SER A 118 0.13 -7.45 22.12
C SER A 118 -0.48 -8.57 22.97
N ALA A 119 -1.80 -8.57 23.14
CA ALA A 119 -2.55 -9.58 23.89
C ALA A 119 -3.00 -10.77 23.05
N ASN A 120 -3.13 -10.60 21.73
CA ASN A 120 -3.67 -11.61 20.80
C ASN A 120 -2.64 -11.92 19.71
N LYS A 121 -1.60 -12.67 20.08
CA LYS A 121 -0.49 -12.98 19.17
C LYS A 121 -0.89 -13.84 17.99
N ASP A 122 -1.86 -14.73 18.16
CA ASP A 122 -2.31 -15.59 17.07
C ASP A 122 -3.08 -14.80 16.01
N PHE A 123 -3.87 -13.80 16.41
CA PHE A 123 -4.52 -12.89 15.45
C PHE A 123 -3.51 -12.16 14.56
N GLU A 124 -2.37 -11.74 15.12
CA GLU A 124 -1.31 -11.13 14.32
C GLU A 124 -0.69 -12.13 13.34
N LYS A 125 -0.38 -13.35 13.80
CA LYS A 125 0.18 -14.41 12.95
C LYS A 125 -0.77 -14.76 11.80
N ASP A 126 -2.06 -14.90 12.07
CA ASP A 126 -3.08 -15.18 11.06
C ASP A 126 -3.14 -14.08 9.99
N ASN A 127 -3.01 -12.83 10.40
CA ASN A 127 -2.94 -11.70 9.47
C ASN A 127 -1.65 -11.70 8.64
N VAL A 128 -0.52 -12.07 9.24
CA VAL A 128 0.75 -12.23 8.50
C VAL A 128 0.65 -13.36 7.48
N VAL A 129 0.03 -14.49 7.83
CA VAL A 129 -0.21 -15.60 6.89
C VAL A 129 -1.08 -15.14 5.71
N LYS A 130 -2.21 -14.48 5.99
CA LYS A 130 -3.08 -13.90 4.95
C LYS A 130 -2.34 -12.91 4.05
N PHE A 131 -1.46 -12.10 4.63
CA PHE A 131 -0.64 -11.16 3.87
C PHE A 131 0.37 -11.88 2.97
N GLU A 132 1.08 -12.92 3.45
CA GLU A 132 1.98 -13.72 2.60
C GLU A 132 1.20 -14.45 1.48
N GLU A 133 0.00 -14.97 1.76
CA GLU A 133 -0.89 -15.53 0.74
C GLU A 133 -1.27 -14.48 -0.33
N GLU A 134 -1.60 -13.25 0.09
CA GLU A 134 -1.87 -12.13 -0.81
C GLU A 134 -0.67 -11.78 -1.69
N LEU A 135 0.56 -11.80 -1.14
CA LEU A 135 1.78 -11.59 -1.92
C LEU A 135 1.98 -12.66 -3.02
N GLY A 136 1.69 -13.93 -2.70
CA GLY A 136 1.72 -15.02 -3.68
C GLY A 136 0.64 -14.85 -4.76
N ASP A 137 -0.57 -14.48 -4.35
CA ASP A 137 -1.71 -14.33 -5.25
C ASP A 137 -1.59 -13.17 -6.23
N ILE A 138 -0.84 -12.10 -5.89
CA ILE A 138 -0.50 -11.04 -6.83
C ILE A 138 0.62 -11.43 -7.81
N GLY A 139 1.13 -12.66 -7.71
CA GLY A 139 2.20 -13.19 -8.53
C GLY A 139 3.60 -12.70 -8.15
N SER A 140 3.78 -12.19 -6.93
CA SER A 140 5.08 -11.71 -6.44
C SER A 140 5.86 -12.84 -5.77
N THR A 141 7.15 -12.97 -6.09
CA THR A 141 8.00 -14.03 -5.52
C THR A 141 8.93 -13.53 -4.42
N ASP A 142 9.50 -12.33 -4.58
CA ASP A 142 10.39 -11.68 -3.60
C ASP A 142 10.21 -10.15 -3.67
N PRO A 143 9.04 -9.64 -3.23
CA PRO A 143 8.79 -8.22 -3.29
C PRO A 143 9.67 -7.43 -2.32
N VAL A 144 10.03 -6.21 -2.74
CA VAL A 144 10.47 -5.18 -1.82
C VAL A 144 9.25 -4.57 -1.12
N ILE A 145 9.23 -4.67 0.20
CA ILE A 145 8.14 -4.16 1.02
C ILE A 145 8.53 -2.80 1.61
N VAL A 146 7.68 -1.80 1.41
CA VAL A 146 7.84 -0.45 1.98
C VAL A 146 6.72 -0.19 2.98
N ALA A 147 7.07 -0.14 4.26
CA ALA A 147 6.13 0.04 5.36
C ALA A 147 5.84 1.52 5.63
N PHE A 148 4.56 1.90 5.63
CA PHE A 148 4.13 3.23 6.08
C PHE A 148 4.06 3.29 7.61
N GLY A 149 5.02 3.98 8.21
CA GLY A 149 5.05 4.25 9.65
C GLY A 149 5.67 3.14 10.50
N SER A 150 5.95 3.49 11.76
CA SER A 150 6.73 2.64 12.67
C SER A 150 5.99 1.38 13.12
N ASP A 151 4.67 1.44 13.30
CA ASP A 151 3.91 0.29 13.78
C ASP A 151 3.86 -0.81 12.72
N CYS A 152 3.42 -0.49 11.49
CA CYS A 152 3.47 -1.40 10.34
C CYS A 152 4.88 -2.01 10.16
N TYR A 153 5.92 -1.18 10.17
CA TYR A 153 7.30 -1.64 10.04
C TYR A 153 7.72 -2.63 11.13
N LYS A 154 7.32 -2.41 12.39
CA LYS A 154 7.62 -3.35 13.50
C LYS A 154 6.93 -4.70 13.30
N ILE A 155 5.68 -4.72 12.81
CA ILE A 155 4.96 -5.98 12.51
C ILE A 155 5.67 -6.74 11.40
N LEU A 156 5.95 -6.07 10.29
CA LEU A 156 6.62 -6.67 9.15
C LEU A 156 8.01 -7.18 9.53
N ARG A 157 8.84 -6.37 10.20
CA ARG A 157 10.19 -6.78 10.60
C ARG A 157 10.21 -7.96 11.56
N ARG A 158 9.32 -8.03 12.54
CA ARG A 158 9.39 -9.12 13.53
C ARG A 158 8.90 -10.45 12.98
N ASN A 159 8.10 -10.45 11.91
CA ASN A 159 7.55 -11.67 11.32
C ASN A 159 8.22 -12.07 10.00
N LEU A 160 8.71 -11.11 9.21
CA LEU A 160 9.05 -11.33 7.80
C LEU A 160 10.44 -10.83 7.36
N LYS A 161 11.25 -10.27 8.28
CA LYS A 161 12.58 -9.71 7.94
C LYS A 161 13.57 -10.70 7.33
N ASP A 162 13.40 -11.98 7.63
CA ASP A 162 14.30 -13.05 7.17
C ASP A 162 13.87 -13.60 5.80
N LYS A 163 12.69 -13.18 5.31
CA LYS A 163 12.13 -13.57 4.01
C LYS A 163 12.17 -12.46 2.97
N TYR A 164 11.89 -11.21 3.37
CA TYR A 164 11.74 -10.08 2.43
C TYR A 164 12.61 -8.89 2.80
N LYS A 165 12.96 -8.09 1.78
CA LYS A 165 13.55 -6.76 1.98
C LYS A 165 12.48 -5.78 2.43
N ILE A 166 12.63 -5.25 3.65
CA ILE A 166 11.64 -4.36 4.28
C ILE A 166 12.26 -3.01 4.59
N TYR A 167 11.73 -1.96 3.95
CA TYR A 167 12.06 -0.58 4.20
C TYR A 167 10.95 0.12 4.98
N LYS A 168 11.30 1.24 5.61
CA LYS A 168 10.35 2.09 6.34
C LYS A 168 10.34 3.47 5.73
N VAL A 169 9.15 4.02 5.55
CA VAL A 169 8.93 5.45 5.31
C VAL A 169 8.02 6.01 6.39
N THR A 170 8.01 7.33 6.52
CA THR A 170 7.08 8.07 7.36
C THR A 170 5.66 7.81 6.86
N HIS A 171 4.72 7.60 7.78
CA HIS A 171 3.31 7.45 7.39
C HIS A 171 2.82 8.74 6.72
N TYR A 172 2.20 8.64 5.55
CA TYR A 172 1.80 9.79 4.73
C TYR A 172 0.84 10.75 5.45
N SER A 173 0.02 10.23 6.37
CA SER A 173 -0.88 11.03 7.21
C SER A 173 -0.22 11.65 8.46
N ALA A 174 1.07 11.37 8.72
CA ALA A 174 1.80 12.02 9.81
C ALA A 174 2.08 13.50 9.47
N PHE A 175 2.55 14.25 10.47
CA PHE A 175 3.07 15.61 10.31
C PHE A 175 4.41 15.58 9.55
N THR A 176 4.34 15.36 8.24
CA THR A 176 5.44 15.32 7.28
C THR A 176 5.06 16.05 6.01
N THR A 177 6.05 16.56 5.28
CA THR A 177 5.85 17.19 3.97
C THR A 177 5.89 16.14 2.86
N LYS A 178 5.37 16.48 1.68
CA LYS A 178 5.41 15.59 0.51
C LYS A 178 6.84 15.41 -0.01
N GLU A 179 7.66 16.46 0.07
CA GLU A 179 9.07 16.46 -0.32
C GLU A 179 9.90 15.56 0.58
N LYS A 180 9.64 15.58 1.90
CA LYS A 180 10.32 14.68 2.83
C LYS A 180 9.95 13.22 2.55
N LEU A 181 8.67 12.93 2.30
CA LEU A 181 8.25 11.58 1.95
C LEU A 181 8.89 11.13 0.63
N MET A 182 8.93 11.99 -0.39
CA MET A 182 9.61 11.73 -1.66
C MET A 182 11.10 11.40 -1.46
N ALA A 183 11.82 12.19 -0.66
CA ALA A 183 13.23 11.93 -0.37
C ALA A 183 13.46 10.57 0.30
N GLU A 184 12.55 10.11 1.15
CA GLU A 184 12.63 8.78 1.76
C GLU A 184 12.49 7.67 0.70
N PHE A 185 11.56 7.78 -0.24
CA PHE A 185 11.43 6.85 -1.37
C PHE A 185 12.66 6.89 -2.29
N GLU A 186 13.16 8.07 -2.64
CA GLU A 186 14.38 8.22 -3.43
C GLU A 186 15.59 7.55 -2.77
N ASN A 187 15.73 7.68 -1.45
CA ASN A 187 16.80 7.04 -0.71
C ASN A 187 16.69 5.51 -0.76
N ILE A 188 15.47 4.95 -0.71
CA ILE A 188 15.27 3.51 -0.90
C ILE A 188 15.71 3.11 -2.31
N SER A 189 15.29 3.83 -3.35
CA SER A 189 15.72 3.58 -4.75
C SER A 189 17.25 3.52 -4.88
N LYS A 190 17.96 4.48 -4.28
CA LYS A 190 19.44 4.53 -4.28
C LYS A 190 20.09 3.37 -3.54
N THR A 191 19.40 2.72 -2.60
CA THR A 191 19.93 1.53 -1.91
C THR A 191 19.72 0.23 -2.68
N MET A 192 18.87 0.26 -3.72
CA MET A 192 18.56 -0.90 -4.56
C MET A 192 19.35 -0.91 -5.88
N SER A 193 19.89 0.25 -6.29
CA SER A 193 20.82 0.43 -7.42
C SER A 193 22.24 0.04 -7.05
#